data_AF-A0AAD7D793-F1
#
_entry.id   AF-A0AAD7D793-F1
#
_cell.length_a   1.000
_cell.length_b   1.000
_cell.length_c   1.000
_cell.angle_alpha   90.00
_cell.angle_beta   90.00
_cell.angle_gamma   90.00
#
_symmetry.space_group_name_H-M   'P 1'
#
loop_
_entity.id
_entity.type
_entity.pdbx_description
1 polymer ?
#
loop_
_entity_poly.entity_id
_entity_poly.type
_entity_poly.pdbx_seq_one_letter_code
_entity_poly.pdbx_strand_id
1 'polypeptide(L)'
;VLWHEALTKDEINLICRVYTVETADGYQLKFISWWPTPTAFWSSGLNTGWWNANCERWFVKRLKEMQSTRVKLHTYTEWKS
;
A
#
# COMPACT_ATOMS: atom_id res chain seq x y z
N VAL A 1 -14.52 -27.16 -7.58
CA VAL A 1 -13.96 -25.85 -7.99
C VAL A 1 -14.43 -24.84 -6.96
N LEU A 2 -13.56 -24.49 -6.01
CA LEU A 2 -13.87 -23.47 -5.00
C LEU A 2 -13.81 -22.12 -5.70
N TRP A 3 -14.93 -21.42 -5.80
CA TRP A 3 -15.00 -20.04 -6.26
C TRP A 3 -14.19 -19.18 -5.28
N HIS A 4 -12.90 -18.99 -5.56
CA HIS A 4 -12.14 -17.97 -4.87
C HIS A 4 -12.57 -16.63 -5.43
N GLU A 5 -13.48 -15.97 -4.73
CA GLU A 5 -13.69 -14.55 -4.89
C GLU A 5 -12.36 -13.85 -4.60
N ALA A 6 -11.71 -13.40 -5.67
CA ALA A 6 -10.51 -12.59 -5.60
C ALA A 6 -10.91 -11.14 -5.85
N LEU A 7 -10.36 -10.23 -5.04
CA LEU A 7 -10.55 -8.80 -5.28
C LEU A 7 -10.02 -8.44 -6.66
N THR A 8 -10.83 -7.71 -7.41
CA THR A 8 -10.40 -7.07 -8.65
C THR A 8 -9.33 -6.02 -8.35
N LYS A 9 -8.59 -5.62 -9.40
CA LYS A 9 -7.56 -4.58 -9.27
C LYS A 9 -8.14 -3.26 -8.74
N ASP A 10 -9.35 -2.92 -9.15
CA ASP A 10 -10.01 -1.67 -8.75
C ASP A 10 -10.46 -1.71 -7.29
N GLU A 11 -10.95 -2.85 -6.81
CA GLU A 11 -11.26 -3.05 -5.39
C GLU A 11 -10.01 -2.98 -4.52
N ILE A 12 -8.91 -3.60 -4.96
CA ILE A 12 -7.60 -3.48 -4.29
C ILE A 12 -7.17 -2.01 -4.24
N ASN A 13 -7.25 -1.30 -5.37
CA ASN A 13 -6.87 0.11 -5.44
C ASN A 13 -7.73 0.97 -4.51
N LEU A 14 -9.03 0.69 -4.43
CA LEU A 14 -9.96 1.38 -3.54
C LEU A 14 -9.61 1.15 -2.07
N ILE A 15 -9.43 -0.11 -1.66
CA ILE A 15 -9.12 -0.49 -0.27
C ILE A 15 -7.75 0.05 0.15
N CYS A 16 -6.73 -0.06 -0.72
CA CYS A 16 -5.39 0.46 -0.46
C CYS A 16 -5.30 1.99 -0.62
N ARG A 17 -6.37 2.64 -1.08
CA ARG A 17 -6.44 4.08 -1.41
C ARG A 17 -5.28 4.52 -2.29
N VAL A 18 -5.21 3.92 -3.48
CA VAL A 18 -4.25 4.26 -4.51
C VAL A 18 -4.73 5.50 -5.27
N TYR A 19 -3.85 6.48 -5.46
CA TYR A 19 -4.06 7.64 -6.32
C TYR A 19 -3.12 7.57 -7.50
N THR A 20 -3.64 7.96 -8.66
CA THR A 20 -2.86 8.21 -9.86
C THR A 20 -2.52 9.69 -9.91
N VAL A 21 -1.23 10.00 -10.01
CA VAL A 21 -0.72 11.37 -10.07
C VAL A 21 0.09 11.51 -11.34
N GLU A 22 -0.20 12.54 -12.13
CA GLU A 22 0.60 12.89 -13.29
C GLU A 22 1.97 13.41 -12.83
N THR A 23 3.04 12.94 -13.47
CA THR A 23 4.37 13.48 -13.26
C THR A 23 4.50 14.84 -13.96
N ALA A 24 5.45 15.66 -13.51
CA ALA A 24 5.61 17.04 -13.99
C ALA A 24 5.90 17.16 -15.50
N ASP A 25 6.39 16.08 -16.12
CA ASP A 25 6.63 15.95 -17.55
C ASP A 25 5.41 15.45 -18.35
N GLY A 26 4.29 15.08 -17.69
CA GLY A 26 3.02 14.72 -18.33
C GLY A 26 3.01 13.37 -19.06
N TYR A 27 4.15 12.70 -19.18
CA TYR A 27 4.28 11.42 -19.89
C TYR A 27 4.19 10.20 -18.99
N GLN A 28 4.34 10.34 -17.68
CA GLN A 28 4.32 9.22 -16.74
C GLN A 28 3.24 9.39 -15.68
N LEU A 29 2.63 8.26 -15.32
CA LEU A 29 1.70 8.19 -14.20
C LEU A 29 2.43 7.58 -13.01
N LYS A 30 2.34 8.27 -11.87
CA LYS A 30 2.85 7.80 -10.59
C LYS A 30 1.69 7.31 -9.74
N PHE A 31 1.76 6.05 -9.32
CA PHE A 31 0.80 5.47 -8.38
C PHE A 31 1.35 5.62 -6.95
N ILE A 32 0.61 6.32 -6.10
CA ILE A 32 0.91 6.49 -4.67
C ILE A 32 -0.24 5.98 -3.84
N SER A 33 0.02 5.39 -2.67
CA SER A 33 -1.02 4.81 -1.84
C SER A 33 -0.82 5.05 -0.34
N TRP A 34 -1.93 4.95 0.40
CA TRP A 34 -1.90 5.02 1.86
C TRP A 34 -1.40 3.74 2.50
N TRP A 35 -1.78 2.61 1.89
CA TRP A 35 -1.40 1.25 2.27
C TRP A 35 -0.72 0.53 1.11
N PRO A 36 0.22 -0.39 1.37
CA PRO A 36 0.81 -1.20 0.33
C PRO A 36 -0.26 -2.08 -0.34
N THR A 37 -0.22 -2.18 -1.67
CA THR A 37 -1.01 -3.19 -2.40
C THR A 37 -0.48 -4.60 -2.07
N PRO A 38 -1.25 -5.68 -2.31
CA PRO A 38 -0.76 -7.04 -2.04
C PRO A 38 0.61 -7.33 -2.68
N THR A 39 0.81 -6.91 -3.93
CA THR A 39 2.10 -7.07 -4.62
C THR A 39 3.24 -6.30 -3.94
N ALA A 40 2.99 -5.06 -3.48
CA ALA A 40 3.99 -4.27 -2.77
C ALA A 40 4.30 -4.87 -1.40
N PHE A 41 3.27 -5.28 -0.66
CA PHE A 41 3.41 -5.90 0.66
C PHE A 41 4.21 -7.19 0.58
N TRP A 42 3.83 -8.11 -0.31
CA TRP A 42 4.49 -9.41 -0.46
C TRP A 42 5.96 -9.33 -0.84
N SER A 43 6.35 -8.29 -1.58
CA SER A 43 7.74 -8.06 -2.00
C SER A 43 8.57 -7.23 -1.01
N SER A 44 7.94 -6.73 0.07
CA SER A 44 8.58 -5.91 1.10
C SER A 44 9.02 -6.75 2.31
N GLY A 45 9.87 -6.16 3.16
CA GLY A 45 10.21 -6.72 4.46
C GLY A 45 9.04 -6.76 5.48
N LEU A 46 7.88 -6.19 5.14
CA LEU A 46 6.68 -6.25 5.98
C LEU A 46 5.99 -7.62 5.93
N ASN A 47 6.23 -8.38 4.86
CA ASN A 47 5.68 -9.72 4.71
C ASN A 47 6.47 -10.74 5.53
N THR A 48 6.11 -10.89 6.81
CA THR A 48 6.70 -11.89 7.72
C THR A 48 6.05 -13.27 7.63
N GLY A 49 5.14 -13.50 6.68
CA GLY A 49 4.40 -14.76 6.50
C GLY A 49 3.19 -14.94 7.44
N TRP A 50 3.21 -14.32 8.62
CA TRP A 50 2.06 -14.22 9.53
C TRP A 50 2.03 -12.88 10.26
N TRP A 51 0.86 -12.50 10.80
CA TRP A 51 0.72 -11.30 11.63
C TRP A 51 1.38 -11.51 13.00
N ASN A 52 2.39 -10.69 13.30
CA ASN A 52 3.10 -10.75 14.58
C ASN A 52 3.13 -9.36 15.25
N ALA A 53 3.75 -9.29 16.43
CA ALA A 53 3.83 -8.03 17.19
C ALA A 53 4.55 -6.89 16.43
N ASN A 54 5.46 -7.19 15.49
CA ASN A 54 6.06 -6.16 14.62
C ASN A 54 5.05 -5.63 13.60
N CYS A 55 4.23 -6.50 13.00
CA CYS A 55 3.14 -6.10 12.09
C CYS A 55 2.18 -5.13 12.79
N GLU A 56 1.74 -5.48 13.99
CA GLU A 56 0.84 -4.64 14.80
C GLU A 56 1.48 -3.27 15.11
N ARG A 57 2.74 -3.26 15.57
CA ARG A 57 3.47 -2.03 15.85
C ARG A 57 3.58 -1.13 14.61
N TRP A 58 3.91 -1.72 13.46
CA TRP A 58 3.99 -1.00 12.20
C TRP A 58 2.64 -0.42 11.79
N PHE A 59 1.58 -1.22 11.86
CA PHE A 59 0.22 -0.80 11.50
C PHE A 59 -0.27 0.36 12.37
N VAL A 60 -0.14 0.24 13.69
CA VAL A 60 -0.51 1.30 14.64
C VAL A 60 0.33 2.56 14.43
N LYS A 61 1.64 2.42 14.19
CA LYS A 61 2.51 3.56 13.89
C LYS A 61 2.04 4.27 12.63
N ARG A 62 1.76 3.53 11.56
CA ARG A 62 1.27 4.07 10.29
C ARG A 62 -0.07 4.79 10.49
N LEU A 63 -1.03 4.20 11.22
CA LEU A 63 -2.30 4.87 11.54
C LEU A 63 -2.11 6.21 12.25
N LYS A 64 -1.18 6.30 13.21
CA LYS A 64 -0.86 7.55 13.90
C LYS A 64 -0.25 8.59 12.95
N GLU A 65 0.65 8.15 12.07
CA GLU A 65 1.22 9.03 11.04
C GLU A 65 0.10 9.56 10.12
N MET A 66 -0.86 8.72 9.73
CA MET A 66 -1.97 9.11 8.86
C MET A 66 -2.91 10.15 9.48
N GLN A 67 -3.05 10.13 10.80
CA GLN A 67 -3.82 11.13 11.55
C GLN A 67 -3.05 12.44 11.73
N SER A 68 -1.74 12.44 11.51
CA SER A 68 -0.92 13.65 11.52
C SER A 68 -0.97 14.37 10.16
N THR A 69 -0.64 15.66 10.15
CA THR A 69 -0.61 16.49 8.94
C THR A 69 0.56 16.18 8.00
N ARG A 70 1.40 15.19 8.29
CA ARG A 70 2.68 14.93 7.59
C ARG A 70 2.79 13.56 6.93
N VAL A 71 1.68 12.87 6.66
CA VAL A 71 1.82 11.57 5.97
C VAL A 71 2.29 11.77 4.53
N LYS A 72 3.40 11.09 4.24
CA LYS A 72 3.84 10.82 2.88
C LYS A 72 3.12 9.57 2.37
N LEU A 73 2.47 9.68 1.22
CA LEU A 73 2.01 8.53 0.44
C LEU A 73 3.19 7.92 -0.28
N HIS A 74 3.20 6.60 -0.39
CA HIS A 74 4.33 5.87 -0.93
C HIS A 74 3.99 5.27 -2.28
N THR A 75 4.98 5.22 -3.17
CA THR A 75 4.92 4.40 -4.38
C THR A 75 5.12 2.93 -4.06
N TYR A 76 4.88 2.07 -5.07
CA TYR A 76 5.26 0.66 -5.03
C TYR A 76 6.73 0.45 -4.57
N THR A 77 7.66 1.21 -5.13
CA THR A 77 9.10 1.06 -4.80
C THR A 77 9.43 1.51 -3.38
N GLU A 78 8.76 2.56 -2.89
CA GLU A 78 8.91 3.05 -1.52
C GLU A 78 8.28 2.12 -0.48
N TRP A 79 7.24 1.37 -0.83
CA TRP A 79 6.70 0.32 0.04
C TRP A 79 7.57 -0.94 0.10
N LYS A 80 8.26 -1.25 -1.00
CA LYS A 80 9.10 -2.44 -1.12
C LYS A 80 10.40 -2.31 -0.32
N SER A 81 10.97 -1.10 -0.29
CA SER A 81 12.28 -0.77 0.30
C SER A 81 12.22 -0.66 1.81
#